data_AF-A0A0K6HYI7-F1
#
_entry.id   AF-A0A0K6HYI7-F1
#
_cell.length_a   1.000
_cell.length_b   1.000
_cell.length_c   1.000
_cell.angle_alpha   90.00
_cell.angle_beta   90.00
_cell.angle_gamma   90.00
#
_symmetry.space_group_name_H-M   'P 1'
#
loop_
_entity.id
_entity.type
_entity.pdbx_description
1 polymer ?
#
loop_
_entity_poly.entity_id
_entity_poly.type
_entity_poly.pdbx_seq_one_letter_code
_entity_poly.pdbx_strand_id
1 'polypeptide(L)'
;MPTRRSTSAAAPTAGPFTQVRNSPIHGRGVFARRAIAAGQRLLEYQGERIDWPEALRRHPRDPQQPNHTFYFSLDDDTVIDGGVHGNSARWINHSCTPNCEARQVGSRVFIHALRDIDPGEELFFDYALEIDARHTAKLKRDYACRCGAPNCRGTLLAPKTRKRA
;
A
#
# COMPACT_ATOMS: atom_id res chain seq x y z
N MET A 1 51.32 -18.58 9.48
CA MET A 1 49.95 -18.18 9.82
C MET A 1 49.19 -17.89 8.54
N PRO A 2 48.18 -18.69 8.14
CA PRO A 2 47.44 -18.42 6.91
C PRO A 2 46.40 -17.32 7.18
N THR A 3 46.39 -16.30 6.33
CA THR A 3 45.41 -15.22 6.33
C THR A 3 44.04 -15.77 5.96
N ARG A 4 43.06 -15.61 6.87
CA ARG A 4 41.65 -15.93 6.63
C ARG A 4 41.12 -15.00 5.54
N ARG A 5 40.98 -15.51 4.32
CA ARG A 5 40.21 -14.85 3.27
C ARG A 5 38.76 -14.76 3.75
N SER A 6 38.28 -13.55 3.95
CA SER A 6 36.86 -13.27 4.13
C SER A 6 36.13 -13.65 2.85
N THR A 7 35.37 -14.73 2.88
CA THR A 7 34.42 -15.05 1.82
C THR A 7 33.25 -14.10 1.97
N SER A 8 33.28 -12.99 1.24
CA SER A 8 32.09 -12.19 0.98
C SER A 8 31.07 -13.12 0.31
N ALA A 9 30.02 -13.47 1.04
CA ALA A 9 28.92 -14.24 0.49
C ALA A 9 28.32 -13.48 -0.70
N ALA A 10 28.28 -14.13 -1.85
CA ALA A 10 27.70 -13.59 -3.07
C ALA A 10 26.22 -13.24 -2.85
N ALA A 11 25.78 -12.07 -3.32
CA ALA A 11 24.39 -11.67 -3.32
C ALA A 11 23.55 -12.58 -4.24
N PRO A 12 22.48 -13.24 -3.77
CA PRO A 12 21.47 -13.81 -4.64
C PRO A 12 20.34 -12.79 -4.86
N THR A 13 19.68 -12.61 -6.01
CA THR A 13 19.71 -13.19 -7.35
C THR A 13 18.78 -12.28 -8.19
N ALA A 14 18.97 -12.24 -9.51
CA ALA A 14 18.30 -11.35 -10.47
C ALA A 14 16.78 -11.63 -10.66
N GLY A 15 15.97 -11.44 -9.62
CA GLY A 15 14.52 -11.59 -9.66
C GLY A 15 13.78 -10.49 -8.91
N PRO A 16 12.47 -10.33 -9.14
CA PRO A 16 11.68 -9.31 -8.45
C PRO A 16 11.67 -9.57 -6.94
N PHE A 17 11.72 -8.51 -6.13
CA PHE A 17 11.63 -8.59 -4.66
C PHE A 17 10.30 -9.15 -4.17
N THR A 18 9.25 -9.05 -4.99
CA THR A 18 7.86 -9.27 -4.56
C THR A 18 7.11 -10.24 -5.47
N GLN A 19 6.11 -10.92 -4.93
CA GLN A 19 5.14 -11.74 -5.68
C GLN A 19 3.73 -11.51 -5.16
N VAL A 20 2.72 -11.72 -6.02
CA VAL A 20 1.31 -11.65 -5.63
C VAL A 20 0.81 -13.05 -5.23
N ARG A 21 0.08 -13.14 -4.12
CA ARG A 21 -0.58 -14.37 -3.65
C ARG A 21 -1.94 -14.04 -3.06
N ASN A 22 -2.72 -15.05 -2.70
CA ASN A 22 -3.91 -14.85 -1.87
C ASN A 22 -3.48 -14.35 -0.49
N SER A 23 -4.16 -13.31 0.00
CA SER A 23 -3.90 -12.73 1.32
C SER A 23 -4.87 -13.35 2.34
N PRO A 24 -4.40 -13.69 3.55
CA PRO A 24 -5.29 -14.04 4.65
C PRO A 24 -6.11 -12.85 5.15
N ILE A 25 -5.74 -11.62 4.80
CA ILE A 25 -6.43 -10.40 5.23
C ILE A 25 -7.54 -10.02 4.26
N HIS A 26 -7.23 -9.93 2.97
CA HIS A 26 -8.19 -9.49 1.96
C HIS A 26 -7.76 -9.89 0.55
N GLY A 27 -8.57 -10.73 -0.12
CA GLY A 27 -8.39 -11.08 -1.54
C GLY A 27 -6.95 -11.49 -1.90
N ARG A 28 -6.23 -10.57 -2.53
CA ARG A 28 -4.81 -10.73 -2.89
C ARG A 28 -3.92 -9.82 -2.05
N GLY A 29 -2.68 -10.25 -1.88
CA GLY A 29 -1.61 -9.53 -1.19
C GLY A 29 -0.32 -9.57 -1.99
N VAL A 30 0.60 -8.66 -1.66
CA VAL A 30 1.97 -8.66 -2.18
C VAL A 30 2.89 -9.18 -1.09
N PHE A 31 3.74 -10.14 -1.41
CA PHE A 31 4.62 -10.82 -0.46
C PHE A 31 6.08 -10.68 -0.86
N ALA A 32 6.96 -10.57 0.13
CA ALA A 32 8.40 -10.62 -0.06
C ALA A 32 8.82 -12.00 -0.59
N ARG A 33 9.59 -12.04 -1.69
CA ARG A 33 10.17 -13.29 -2.23
C ARG A 33 11.53 -13.61 -1.62
N ARG A 34 12.19 -12.57 -1.12
CA ARG A 34 13.52 -12.59 -0.52
C ARG A 34 13.60 -11.50 0.53
N ALA A 35 14.65 -11.52 1.34
CA ALA A 35 14.91 -10.49 2.32
C ALA A 35 14.97 -9.11 1.63
N ILE A 36 14.30 -8.14 2.25
CA ILE A 36 14.23 -6.76 1.81
C ILE A 36 14.78 -5.91 2.95
N ALA A 37 15.77 -5.07 2.66
CA ALA A 37 16.33 -4.17 3.66
C ALA A 37 15.43 -2.95 3.89
N ALA A 38 15.49 -2.38 5.10
CA ALA A 38 14.87 -1.10 5.41
C ALA A 38 15.27 0.00 4.40
N GLY A 39 14.32 0.84 4.02
CA GLY A 39 14.49 1.92 3.03
C GLY A 39 14.50 1.48 1.57
N GLN A 40 14.58 0.18 1.29
CA GLN A 40 14.60 -0.36 -0.07
C GLN A 40 13.35 0.04 -0.84
N ARG A 41 13.54 0.58 -2.05
CA ARG A 41 12.44 0.83 -3.01
C ARG A 41 12.01 -0.49 -3.65
N LEU A 42 10.71 -0.80 -3.59
CA LEU A 42 10.15 -2.09 -4.00
C LEU A 42 9.38 -2.00 -5.31
N LEU A 43 8.36 -1.15 -5.34
CA LEU A 43 7.40 -1.06 -6.44
C LEU A 43 7.08 0.42 -6.70
N GLU A 44 6.71 0.74 -7.92
CA GLU A 44 5.98 1.96 -8.22
C GLU A 44 4.49 1.66 -8.20
N TYR A 45 3.66 2.54 -7.66
CA TYR A 45 2.21 2.46 -7.81
C TYR A 45 1.82 3.02 -9.18
N GLN A 46 1.48 2.15 -10.11
CA GLN A 46 1.15 2.51 -11.50
C GLN A 46 -0.35 2.44 -11.75
N GLY A 47 -0.81 3.24 -12.70
CA GLY A 47 -2.19 3.31 -13.15
C GLY A 47 -2.40 4.47 -14.12
N GLU A 48 -3.63 4.61 -14.60
CA GLU A 48 -4.05 5.78 -15.37
C GLU A 48 -4.10 7.03 -14.47
N ARG A 49 -3.72 8.19 -15.00
CA ARG A 49 -3.86 9.47 -14.28
C ARG A 49 -5.14 10.14 -14.71
N ILE A 50 -6.00 10.45 -13.76
CA ILE A 50 -7.30 11.08 -13.95
C ILE A 50 -7.50 12.17 -12.91
N ASP A 51 -8.49 13.03 -13.12
CA ASP A 51 -8.91 14.01 -12.12
C ASP A 51 -9.93 13.42 -11.12
N TRP A 52 -10.22 14.16 -10.05
CA TRP A 52 -11.21 13.75 -9.06
C TRP A 52 -12.64 13.62 -9.61
N PRO A 53 -13.15 14.54 -10.45
CA PRO A 53 -14.45 14.37 -11.09
C PRO A 53 -14.58 13.04 -11.84
N GLU A 54 -13.57 12.64 -12.60
CA GLU A 54 -13.55 11.37 -13.31
C GLU A 54 -13.43 10.17 -12.34
N ALA A 55 -12.60 10.27 -11.29
CA ALA A 55 -12.49 9.23 -10.27
C ALA A 55 -13.83 8.98 -9.55
N LEU A 56 -14.58 10.06 -9.24
CA LEU A 56 -15.91 10.00 -8.66
C LEU A 56 -16.94 9.44 -9.65
N ARG A 57 -16.88 9.84 -10.94
CA ARG A 57 -17.76 9.30 -11.99
C ARG A 57 -17.59 7.79 -12.17
N ARG A 58 -16.35 7.29 -12.05
CA ARG A 58 -16.03 5.85 -12.12
C ARG A 58 -16.34 5.09 -10.82
N HIS A 59 -16.66 5.78 -9.73
CA HIS A 59 -16.97 5.17 -8.45
C HIS A 59 -18.49 4.95 -8.29
N PRO A 60 -18.93 3.77 -7.81
CA PRO A 60 -18.12 2.60 -7.46
C PRO A 60 -17.73 1.80 -8.72
N ARG A 61 -16.52 1.21 -8.69
CA ARG A 61 -16.09 0.29 -9.77
C ARG A 61 -16.87 -1.01 -9.77
N ASP A 62 -17.12 -1.52 -8.57
CA ASP A 62 -17.91 -2.70 -8.32
C ASP A 62 -19.06 -2.31 -7.39
N PRO A 63 -20.32 -2.29 -7.86
CA PRO A 63 -21.47 -1.98 -7.03
C PRO A 63 -21.62 -2.91 -5.82
N GLN A 64 -21.07 -4.12 -5.87
CA GLN A 64 -21.08 -5.07 -4.75
C GLN A 64 -20.00 -4.75 -3.70
N GLN A 65 -18.96 -4.01 -4.08
CA GLN A 65 -17.87 -3.57 -3.22
C GLN A 65 -17.63 -2.07 -3.40
N PRO A 66 -18.61 -1.22 -3.06
CA PRO A 66 -18.57 0.17 -3.44
C PRO A 66 -17.38 0.93 -2.86
N ASN A 67 -16.88 0.50 -1.70
CA ASN A 67 -15.77 1.14 -0.99
C ASN A 67 -14.39 0.61 -1.42
N HIS A 68 -14.33 -0.36 -2.34
CA HIS A 68 -13.09 -0.95 -2.82
C HIS A 68 -12.60 -0.17 -4.03
N THR A 69 -11.54 0.62 -3.83
CA THR A 69 -10.93 1.46 -4.88
C THR A 69 -9.44 1.20 -5.00
N PHE A 70 -8.88 1.50 -6.17
CA PHE A 70 -7.43 1.53 -6.40
C PHE A 70 -6.90 2.94 -6.63
N TYR A 71 -7.61 3.94 -6.08
CA TYR A 71 -7.26 5.35 -6.21
C TYR A 71 -6.14 5.73 -5.27
N PHE A 72 -5.15 6.45 -5.80
CA PHE A 72 -4.06 7.04 -5.04
C PHE A 72 -4.02 8.54 -5.39
N SER A 73 -4.33 9.41 -4.43
CA SER A 73 -4.26 10.86 -4.61
C SER A 73 -2.80 11.31 -4.64
N LEU A 74 -2.43 12.10 -5.65
CA LEU A 74 -1.13 12.75 -5.76
C LEU A 74 -1.16 14.18 -5.24
N ASP A 75 -2.27 14.87 -5.51
CA ASP A 75 -2.56 16.25 -5.13
C ASP A 75 -4.08 16.48 -5.23
N ASP A 76 -4.49 17.75 -5.09
CA ASP A 76 -5.89 18.16 -5.12
C ASP A 76 -6.57 17.95 -6.49
N ASP A 77 -5.80 17.77 -7.57
CA ASP A 77 -6.32 17.67 -8.93
C ASP A 77 -6.10 16.29 -9.55
N THR A 78 -5.09 15.54 -9.10
CA THR A 78 -4.59 14.34 -9.78
C THR A 78 -4.71 13.09 -8.91
N VAL A 79 -5.30 12.05 -9.51
CA VAL A 79 -5.47 10.73 -8.93
C VAL A 79 -4.87 9.67 -9.86
N ILE A 80 -4.13 8.71 -9.29
CA ILE A 80 -3.75 7.48 -10.00
C ILE A 80 -4.85 6.45 -9.80
N ASP A 81 -5.44 5.99 -10.90
CA ASP A 81 -6.35 4.85 -10.96
C ASP A 81 -5.58 3.56 -11.25
N GLY A 82 -5.19 2.83 -10.20
CA GLY A 82 -4.51 1.53 -10.32
C GLY A 82 -5.39 0.41 -10.91
N GLY A 83 -6.69 0.65 -11.08
CA GLY A 83 -7.62 -0.26 -11.73
C GLY A 83 -7.46 -0.30 -13.25
N VAL A 84 -6.93 0.76 -13.86
CA VAL A 84 -6.71 0.89 -15.30
C VAL A 84 -5.21 0.96 -15.57
N HIS A 85 -4.68 0.04 -16.36
CA HIS A 85 -3.23 -0.06 -16.67
C HIS A 85 -2.29 -0.10 -15.45
N GLY A 86 -2.80 -0.51 -14.28
CA GLY A 86 -1.99 -0.64 -13.07
C GLY A 86 -1.15 -1.93 -13.00
N ASN A 87 -0.33 -2.03 -11.96
CA ASN A 87 0.59 -3.14 -11.74
C ASN A 87 0.30 -3.90 -10.44
N SER A 88 1.24 -4.71 -9.96
CA SER A 88 1.09 -5.51 -8.73
C SER A 88 0.93 -4.67 -7.46
N ALA A 89 1.36 -3.41 -7.44
CA ALA A 89 1.30 -2.56 -6.24
C ALA A 89 -0.13 -2.31 -5.76
N ARG A 90 -1.13 -2.38 -6.64
CA ARG A 90 -2.55 -2.24 -6.27
C ARG A 90 -3.07 -3.33 -5.34
N TRP A 91 -2.34 -4.44 -5.20
CA TRP A 91 -2.67 -5.56 -4.30
C TRP A 91 -1.99 -5.46 -2.94
N ILE A 92 -1.24 -4.39 -2.65
CA ILE A 92 -0.66 -4.22 -1.32
C ILE A 92 -1.78 -3.81 -0.37
N ASN A 93 -1.96 -4.56 0.71
CA ASN A 93 -3.05 -4.37 1.64
C ASN A 93 -2.76 -3.28 2.67
N HIS A 94 -3.82 -2.81 3.34
CA HIS A 94 -3.70 -1.88 4.45
C HIS A 94 -3.23 -2.58 5.73
N SER A 95 -2.36 -1.92 6.50
CA SER A 95 -2.15 -2.21 7.92
C SER A 95 -2.03 -0.94 8.74
N CYS A 96 -2.57 -0.95 9.96
CA CYS A 96 -2.36 0.12 10.94
C CYS A 96 -0.95 0.09 11.56
N THR A 97 -0.24 -1.04 11.48
CA THR A 97 1.20 -1.16 11.74
C THR A 97 1.86 -1.69 10.47
N PRO A 98 2.10 -0.82 9.48
CA PRO A 98 2.63 -1.25 8.20
C PRO A 98 4.13 -1.56 8.27
N ASN A 99 4.62 -2.36 7.33
CA ASN A 99 6.06 -2.59 7.11
C ASN A 99 6.58 -1.83 5.87
N CYS A 100 5.70 -1.17 5.11
CA CYS A 100 6.03 -0.32 3.98
C CYS A 100 5.34 1.05 4.09
N GLU A 101 5.85 2.01 3.33
CA GLU A 101 5.22 3.32 3.13
C GLU A 101 5.20 3.69 1.64
N ALA A 102 4.28 4.57 1.28
CA ALA A 102 4.23 5.17 -0.05
C ALA A 102 4.91 6.54 -0.02
N ARG A 103 5.90 6.75 -0.89
CA ARG A 103 6.63 8.01 -1.05
C ARG A 103 6.37 8.59 -2.43
N GLN A 104 5.85 9.81 -2.46
CA GLN A 104 5.69 10.55 -3.70
C GLN A 104 7.01 11.21 -4.12
N VAL A 105 7.37 11.07 -5.40
CA VAL A 105 8.51 11.75 -6.02
C VAL A 105 8.01 12.36 -7.33
N GLY A 106 7.73 13.65 -7.32
CA GLY A 106 7.02 14.33 -8.41
C GLY A 106 5.62 13.76 -8.59
N SER A 107 5.29 13.30 -9.80
CA SER A 107 3.99 12.70 -10.16
C SER A 107 3.95 11.17 -10.06
N ARG A 108 4.92 10.57 -9.37
CA ARG A 108 5.07 9.12 -9.21
C ARG A 108 5.06 8.75 -7.73
N VAL A 109 4.54 7.57 -7.42
CA VAL A 109 4.48 7.04 -6.06
C VAL A 109 5.26 5.74 -6.00
N PHE A 110 6.17 5.64 -5.04
CA PHE A 110 7.00 4.46 -4.83
C PHE A 110 6.75 3.87 -3.45
N ILE A 111 6.72 2.55 -3.38
CA ILE A 111 6.61 1.81 -2.13
C ILE A 111 8.00 1.50 -1.61
N HIS A 112 8.26 1.89 -0.37
CA HIS A 112 9.52 1.67 0.34
C HIS A 112 9.31 0.84 1.59
N ALA A 113 10.28 -0.01 1.93
CA ALA A 113 10.28 -0.74 3.20
C ALA A 113 10.61 0.21 4.37
N LEU A 114 9.88 0.11 5.48
CA LEU A 114 10.12 0.87 6.72
C LEU A 114 11.12 0.17 7.65
N ARG A 115 11.21 -1.16 7.53
CA ARG A 115 12.10 -2.03 8.29
C ARG A 115 12.63 -3.13 7.39
N ASP A 116 13.53 -3.97 7.90
CA ASP A 116 13.87 -5.22 7.24
C ASP A 116 12.63 -6.13 7.19
N ILE A 117 12.42 -6.79 6.05
CA ILE A 117 11.27 -7.66 5.78
C ILE A 117 11.79 -9.02 5.31
N ASP A 118 11.34 -10.06 6.01
CA ASP A 118 11.73 -11.44 5.77
C ASP A 118 11.03 -12.04 4.55
N PRO A 119 11.66 -13.01 3.85
CA PRO A 119 10.98 -13.75 2.80
C PRO A 119 9.66 -14.37 3.29
N GLY A 120 8.59 -14.18 2.52
CA GLY A 120 7.27 -14.70 2.84
C GLY A 120 6.38 -13.76 3.65
N GLU A 121 6.91 -12.66 4.21
CA GLU A 121 6.06 -11.63 4.83
C GLU A 121 5.19 -10.93 3.78
N GLU A 122 3.95 -10.61 4.14
CA GLU A 122 3.08 -9.75 3.35
C GLU A 122 3.48 -8.29 3.53
N LEU A 123 3.45 -7.53 2.45
CA LEU A 123 3.72 -6.10 2.44
C LEU A 123 2.42 -5.35 2.73
N PHE A 124 2.52 -4.35 3.60
CA PHE A 124 1.41 -3.49 3.96
C PHE A 124 1.86 -2.04 4.05
N PHE A 125 1.00 -1.10 3.63
CA PHE A 125 1.17 0.32 3.93
C PHE A 125 -0.13 0.90 4.51
N ASP A 126 -0.03 2.03 5.19
CA ASP A 126 -1.22 2.75 5.63
C ASP A 126 -1.84 3.50 4.44
N TYR A 127 -3.03 3.07 4.01
CA TYR A 127 -3.79 3.73 2.95
C TYR A 127 -4.08 5.21 3.20
N ALA A 128 -4.07 5.68 4.46
CA ALA A 128 -4.39 7.05 4.81
C ALA A 128 -5.68 7.54 4.12
N LEU A 129 -6.74 6.70 4.15
CA LEU A 129 -7.95 6.96 3.38
C LEU A 129 -8.72 8.15 3.96
N GLU A 130 -8.60 9.30 3.31
CA GLU A 130 -9.32 10.52 3.68
C GLU A 130 -10.67 10.59 2.96
N ILE A 131 -11.72 10.90 3.72
CA ILE A 131 -13.06 11.12 3.17
C ILE A 131 -13.63 12.40 3.80
N ASP A 132 -14.12 13.30 2.95
CA ASP A 132 -14.80 14.52 3.39
C ASP A 132 -16.26 14.24 3.82
N ALA A 133 -16.40 13.39 4.84
CA ALA A 133 -17.67 13.08 5.47
C ALA A 133 -17.49 12.98 6.98
N ARG A 134 -18.57 13.14 7.75
CA ARG A 134 -18.52 12.85 9.18
C ARG A 134 -18.26 11.35 9.39
N HIS A 135 -17.28 11.01 10.21
CA HIS A 135 -16.97 9.61 10.54
C HIS A 135 -18.01 9.03 11.51
N THR A 136 -19.20 8.73 10.99
CA THR A 136 -20.27 8.06 11.73
C THR A 136 -19.90 6.60 12.02
N ALA A 137 -20.58 5.99 12.99
CA ALA A 137 -20.39 4.56 13.28
C ALA A 137 -20.71 3.67 12.06
N LYS A 138 -21.71 4.05 11.25
CA LYS A 138 -22.02 3.38 9.98
C LYS A 138 -20.85 3.48 9.01
N LEU A 139 -20.33 4.70 8.76
CA LEU A 139 -19.23 4.90 7.82
C LEU A 139 -17.98 4.13 8.25
N LYS A 140 -17.62 4.14 9.54
CA LYS A 140 -16.49 3.35 10.05
C LYS A 140 -16.69 1.83 9.87
N ARG A 141 -17.93 1.33 9.93
CA ARG A 141 -18.22 -0.08 9.62
C ARG A 141 -18.12 -0.37 8.12
N ASP A 142 -18.60 0.55 7.29
CA ASP A 142 -18.53 0.45 5.83
C ASP A 142 -17.06 0.43 5.35
N TYR A 143 -16.16 1.07 6.10
CA TYR A 143 -14.70 1.06 5.91
C TYR A 143 -13.97 0.28 7.01
N ALA A 144 -14.54 -0.80 7.54
CA ALA A 144 -13.91 -1.55 8.64
C ALA A 144 -12.50 -2.06 8.27
N CYS A 145 -11.52 -1.81 9.14
CA CYS A 145 -10.18 -2.33 8.97
C CYS A 145 -10.07 -3.75 9.55
N ARG A 146 -9.49 -4.67 8.78
CA ARG A 146 -9.32 -6.09 9.15
C ARG A 146 -7.85 -6.53 9.18
N CYS A 147 -6.92 -5.58 9.32
CA CYS A 147 -5.48 -5.86 9.21
C CYS A 147 -4.89 -6.74 10.32
N GLY A 148 -5.60 -6.93 11.44
CA GLY A 148 -5.14 -7.76 12.55
C GLY A 148 -4.03 -7.16 13.42
N ALA A 149 -3.59 -5.93 13.16
CA ALA A 149 -2.56 -5.27 13.98
C ALA A 149 -3.06 -5.05 15.43
N PRO A 150 -2.21 -5.23 16.47
CA PRO A 150 -2.60 -5.05 17.87
C PRO A 150 -3.16 -3.66 18.21
N ASN A 151 -2.65 -2.64 17.50
CA ASN A 151 -3.06 -1.23 17.59
C ASN A 151 -3.96 -0.80 16.42
N CYS A 152 -4.73 -1.73 15.85
CA CYS A 152 -5.63 -1.43 14.74
C CYS A 152 -6.63 -0.33 15.11
N ARG A 153 -6.76 0.69 14.24
CA ARG A 153 -7.70 1.81 14.44
C ARG A 153 -9.17 1.42 14.22
N GLY A 154 -9.43 0.19 13.75
CA GLY A 154 -10.76 -0.37 13.51
C GLY A 154 -11.42 0.07 12.19
N THR A 155 -10.83 1.00 11.45
CA THR A 155 -11.36 1.55 10.19
C THR A 155 -10.21 1.87 9.24
N LEU A 156 -10.42 1.79 7.93
CA LEU A 156 -9.44 2.19 6.90
C LEU A 156 -9.29 3.72 6.84
N LEU A 157 -10.33 4.44 7.27
CA LEU A 157 -10.35 5.90 7.33
C LEU A 157 -9.20 6.46 8.17
N ALA A 158 -8.49 7.43 7.61
CA ALA A 158 -7.49 8.21 8.32
C ALA A 158 -8.15 8.96 9.50
N PRO A 159 -7.46 9.16 10.63
CA PRO A 159 -7.93 10.07 11.66
C PRO A 159 -8.12 11.48 11.08
N LYS A 160 -9.22 12.16 11.43
CA LYS A 160 -9.36 13.57 11.03
C LYS A 160 -8.28 14.38 11.75
N THR A 161 -7.35 14.95 11.00
CA THR A 161 -6.47 15.99 11.52
C THR A 161 -7.37 17.19 11.86
N ARG A 162 -7.35 17.63 13.13
CA ARG A 162 -7.93 18.93 13.45
C ARG A 162 -7.05 19.95 12.73
N LYS A 163 -7.53 20.55 11.63
CA LYS A 163 -6.95 21.80 11.16
C LYS A 163 -6.99 22.75 12.36
N ARG A 164 -5.82 23.15 12.87
CA ARG A 164 -5.76 24.28 13.80
C ARG A 164 -6.34 25.45 13.03
N ALA A 165 -7.45 25.97 13.53
CA ALA A 165 -8.08 27.18 13.01
C ALA A 165 -7.12 28.36 13.11
#